data_AF-A0A9P9ITG1-F1
#
_entry.id   AF-A0A9P9ITG1-F1
#
_cell.length_a   1.000
_cell.length_b   1.000
_cell.length_c   1.000
_cell.angle_alpha   90.00
_cell.angle_beta   90.00
_cell.angle_gamma   90.00
#
_symmetry.space_group_name_H-M   'P 1'
#
loop_
_entity.id
_entity.type
_entity.pdbx_description
1 polymer ?
#
loop_
_entity_poly.entity_id
_entity_poly.type
_entity_poly.pdbx_seq_one_letter_code
_entity_poly.pdbx_strand_id
1 'polypeptide(L)'
;MLRQPLQRPLGILNRQEKGEGEQEHSRHNDNQKASEEGRTHSDSHNTPVGFWHPSIRQVRNRAFVKWTITTAILMAFILAVLSIYWGVFFKVEDRLTHLSVFVVDFDGIAPDDSGNAPFVGPMITRLVQETLNSGQPTLGYSSRPPSEFGNDPLRVRQAVYDFNAWAAIVINPNATAMLYSAIATGNMSYDPMGACQLIYQDSRDETNWFDFILPLISTLIRQAQSTVGTEWARMVLRNASDPTTLANMQAVPQALNPAIGFSEYNLRPFFPYTGIPAVSIGLIYLIIISFFSFSFYLPIHMQFINPKGHPPLKFRQLIIWRWIATVSAYFMLSLAYSLVSLAFQINFSHLSPITSEAQVTDIAYGNPVAYGRATFLVYWMLNFFGMIALGMACENVAMLVGAPWMGCWLIFWVITNVSTAFYDVEIAPGFYHYGYAWPLHYVVEASRQILFDLHSRIGLDFGVLIAWGAVNTVFFPFCCWFQRWKTKRGVHEYWPMD
;
A
#
# COMPACT_ATOMS: atom_id res chain seq x y z
N MET A 1 -12.68 42.83 -26.64
CA MET A 1 -13.63 43.62 -27.44
C MET A 1 -14.91 42.80 -27.53
N LEU A 2 -16.13 43.18 -27.12
CA LEU A 2 -16.76 44.45 -26.78
C LEU A 2 -17.86 44.21 -25.70
N ARG A 3 -17.93 45.17 -24.76
CA ARG A 3 -19.04 45.71 -23.93
C ARG A 3 -20.50 45.25 -24.18
N GLN A 4 -21.17 44.79 -23.09
CA GLN A 4 -22.37 45.31 -22.36
C GLN A 4 -23.51 46.06 -23.11
N PRO A 5 -24.69 46.36 -22.48
CA PRO A 5 -25.47 45.76 -21.37
C PRO A 5 -27.02 45.71 -21.67
N LEU A 6 -27.88 45.29 -20.73
CA LEU A 6 -29.30 45.77 -20.62
C LEU A 6 -29.97 45.38 -19.28
N GLN A 7 -31.00 46.15 -18.94
CA GLN A 7 -31.50 46.53 -17.61
C GLN A 7 -32.53 45.58 -16.95
N ARG A 8 -32.64 45.76 -15.62
CA ARG A 8 -33.71 45.40 -14.63
C ARG A 8 -35.16 45.74 -15.09
N PRO A 9 -36.26 45.16 -14.53
CA PRO A 9 -36.79 45.60 -13.21
C PRO A 9 -37.49 44.55 -12.30
N LEU A 10 -37.71 45.02 -11.06
CA LEU A 10 -38.50 44.43 -9.97
C LEU A 10 -39.98 44.21 -10.33
N GLY A 11 -40.59 43.19 -9.73
CA GLY A 11 -42.04 43.07 -9.55
C GLY A 11 -42.37 42.69 -8.09
N ILE A 12 -43.11 43.57 -7.41
CA ILE A 12 -43.76 43.37 -6.11
C ILE A 12 -45.26 43.22 -6.38
N LEU A 13 -45.94 42.27 -5.72
CA LEU A 13 -47.41 42.22 -5.50
C LEU A 13 -47.62 41.41 -4.20
N ASN A 14 -47.90 42.05 -3.06
CA ASN A 14 -49.21 42.53 -2.54
C ASN A 14 -49.80 41.55 -1.50
N ARG A 15 -50.01 42.01 -0.25
CA ARG A 15 -51.34 42.37 0.28
C ARG A 15 -51.25 42.89 1.73
N GLN A 16 -51.50 44.19 1.91
CA GLN A 16 -52.08 44.77 3.13
C GLN A 16 -53.60 44.86 2.91
N GLU A 17 -54.40 44.72 3.98
CA GLU A 17 -55.27 45.81 4.45
C GLU A 17 -56.11 45.45 5.69
N LYS A 18 -56.44 46.54 6.42
CA LYS A 18 -57.37 46.76 7.54
C LYS A 18 -56.81 46.58 8.95
N GLY A 19 -56.81 47.60 9.81
CA GLY A 19 -57.30 48.97 9.71
C GLY A 19 -57.05 49.71 11.04
N GLU A 20 -56.85 51.02 10.96
CA GLU A 20 -56.73 51.92 12.12
C GLU A 20 -58.09 52.57 12.45
N GLY A 21 -58.27 52.94 13.71
CA GLY A 21 -59.38 53.77 14.20
C GLY A 21 -58.94 54.53 15.46
N GLU A 22 -59.14 55.85 15.42
CA GLU A 22 -58.59 56.91 16.27
C GLU A 22 -59.31 57.17 17.62
N GLN A 23 -58.53 57.79 18.52
CA GLN A 23 -58.82 58.94 19.41
C GLN A 23 -59.80 58.90 20.61
N GLU A 24 -59.22 59.38 21.73
CA GLU A 24 -59.68 60.45 22.64
C GLU A 24 -60.31 60.16 24.04
N HIS A 25 -59.70 60.87 25.00
CA HIS A 25 -60.26 61.57 26.18
C HIS A 25 -60.49 60.89 27.57
N SER A 26 -59.74 61.43 28.55
CA SER A 26 -60.20 61.96 29.86
C SER A 26 -60.20 61.12 31.17
N ARG A 27 -59.32 61.58 32.09
CA ARG A 27 -59.55 61.97 33.52
C ARG A 27 -59.58 60.92 34.66
N HIS A 28 -58.75 61.25 35.67
CA HIS A 28 -58.81 60.97 37.13
C HIS A 28 -58.69 59.48 37.55
N ASN A 29 -57.99 59.07 38.61
CA ASN A 29 -57.77 59.71 39.92
C ASN A 29 -56.54 59.08 40.62
N ASP A 30 -56.05 59.80 41.63
CA ASP A 30 -54.93 59.47 42.53
C ASP A 30 -55.07 58.18 43.38
N ASN A 31 -53.91 57.71 43.85
CA ASN A 31 -53.65 57.01 45.11
C ASN A 31 -54.16 55.57 45.31
N GLN A 32 -53.24 54.59 45.32
CA GLN A 32 -52.75 53.95 46.56
C GLN A 32 -51.77 52.78 46.30
N LYS A 33 -50.58 52.92 46.88
CA LYS A 33 -49.80 51.91 47.62
C LYS A 33 -49.61 50.49 47.06
N ALA A 34 -48.32 50.19 46.89
CA ALA A 34 -47.58 49.09 47.53
C ALA A 34 -46.99 48.03 46.58
N SER A 35 -45.66 48.12 46.47
CA SER A 35 -44.69 47.00 46.49
C SER A 35 -44.93 45.81 45.56
N GLU A 36 -44.14 45.75 44.48
CA GLU A 36 -43.23 44.64 44.18
C GLU A 36 -42.38 45.00 42.96
N GLU A 37 -41.09 45.31 43.20
CA GLU A 37 -40.09 45.47 42.13
C GLU A 37 -39.76 44.11 41.52
N GLY A 38 -40.56 43.68 40.54
CA GLY A 38 -40.16 42.67 39.58
C GLY A 38 -39.19 43.28 38.58
N ARG A 39 -37.88 43.12 38.79
CA ARG A 39 -36.87 43.36 37.75
C ARG A 39 -37.05 42.32 36.64
N THR A 40 -37.72 42.74 35.58
CA THR A 40 -37.70 42.08 34.28
C THR A 40 -36.26 42.04 33.79
N HIS A 41 -35.67 40.84 33.74
CA HIS A 41 -34.46 40.59 32.97
C HIS A 41 -34.81 40.86 31.49
N SER A 42 -34.40 42.02 30.99
CA SER A 42 -34.41 42.29 29.56
C SER A 42 -33.34 41.43 28.90
N ASP A 43 -33.75 40.35 28.25
CA ASP A 43 -32.95 39.65 27.25
C ASP A 43 -32.61 40.64 26.12
N SER A 44 -31.46 41.29 26.24
CA SER A 44 -30.91 42.12 25.17
C SER A 44 -30.46 41.19 24.05
N HIS A 45 -31.22 41.19 22.95
CA HIS A 45 -30.85 40.58 21.69
C HIS A 45 -29.43 41.05 21.30
N ASN A 46 -28.42 40.19 21.43
CA ASN A 46 -27.06 40.49 20.97
C ASN A 46 -27.10 40.66 19.45
N THR A 47 -27.07 41.91 18.97
CA THR A 47 -26.93 42.20 17.55
C THR A 47 -25.54 41.80 17.09
N PRO A 48 -25.39 41.16 15.91
CA PRO A 48 -24.09 40.77 15.40
C PRO A 48 -23.23 42.02 15.17
N VAL A 49 -22.08 42.08 15.84
CA VAL A 49 -21.11 43.18 15.75
C VAL A 49 -19.93 42.78 14.84
N GLY A 50 -19.25 43.77 14.25
CA GLY A 50 -18.05 43.54 13.46
C GLY A 50 -16.88 42.97 14.28
N PHE A 51 -15.98 42.21 13.65
CA PHE A 51 -14.86 41.49 14.31
C PHE A 51 -13.94 42.35 15.20
N TRP A 52 -13.81 43.64 14.86
CA TRP A 52 -12.97 44.59 15.59
C TRP A 52 -13.72 45.36 16.69
N HIS A 53 -15.01 45.09 16.89
CA HIS A 53 -15.81 45.78 17.89
C HIS A 53 -15.26 45.53 19.31
N PRO A 54 -15.16 46.58 20.16
CA PRO A 54 -14.57 46.46 21.49
C PRO A 54 -15.22 45.39 22.39
N SER A 55 -16.53 45.16 22.24
CA SER A 55 -17.29 44.19 23.05
C SER A 55 -16.81 42.74 22.88
N ILE A 56 -16.18 42.39 21.75
CA ILE A 56 -15.67 41.03 21.49
C ILE A 56 -14.15 40.93 21.62
N ARG A 57 -13.47 41.98 22.10
CA ARG A 57 -11.99 41.98 22.23
C ARG A 57 -11.47 40.82 23.09
N GLN A 58 -12.16 40.50 24.19
CA GLN A 58 -11.78 39.38 25.06
C GLN A 58 -11.97 38.02 24.37
N VAL A 59 -13.11 37.84 23.70
CA VAL A 59 -13.42 36.62 22.93
C VAL A 59 -12.42 36.44 21.79
N ARG A 60 -12.09 37.51 21.06
CA ARG A 60 -11.10 37.53 19.99
C ARG A 60 -9.73 37.08 20.49
N ASN A 61 -9.24 37.67 21.60
CA ASN A 61 -7.94 37.29 22.15
C ASN A 61 -7.91 35.82 22.60
N ARG A 62 -8.97 35.34 23.27
CA ARG A 62 -9.09 33.92 23.65
C ARG A 62 -9.13 33.02 22.42
N ALA A 63 -9.86 33.41 21.38
CA ALA A 63 -9.97 32.66 20.13
C ALA A 63 -8.60 32.57 19.42
N PHE A 64 -7.86 33.68 19.31
CA PHE A 64 -6.51 33.67 18.75
C PHE A 64 -5.56 32.77 19.55
N VAL A 65 -5.55 32.87 20.88
CA VAL A 65 -4.69 32.02 21.72
C VAL A 65 -5.04 30.53 21.54
N LYS A 66 -6.33 30.17 21.64
CA LYS A 66 -6.78 28.79 21.43
C LYS A 66 -6.46 28.30 20.01
N TRP A 67 -6.66 29.13 18.98
CA TRP A 67 -6.33 28.81 17.60
C TRP A 67 -4.83 28.59 17.39
N THR A 68 -3.98 29.46 17.94
CA THR A 68 -2.52 29.33 17.83
C THR A 68 -2.03 28.07 18.54
N ILE A 69 -2.50 27.80 19.76
CA ILE A 69 -2.15 26.58 20.50
C ILE A 69 -2.59 25.33 19.73
N THR A 70 -3.83 25.32 19.24
CA THR A 70 -4.36 24.17 18.47
C THR A 70 -3.57 23.96 17.19
N THR A 71 -3.26 25.04 16.45
CA THR A 71 -2.45 24.98 15.23
C THR A 71 -1.04 24.48 15.51
N ALA A 72 -0.40 24.96 16.59
CA ALA A 72 0.94 24.51 16.98
C ALA A 72 0.96 23.03 17.36
N ILE A 73 -0.05 22.53 18.08
CA ILE A 73 -0.19 21.11 18.41
C ILE A 73 -0.37 20.28 17.13
N LEU A 74 -1.24 20.71 16.21
CA LEU A 74 -1.45 20.02 14.95
C LEU A 74 -0.19 20.02 14.07
N MET A 75 0.55 21.13 14.01
CA MET A 75 1.83 21.21 13.32
C MET A 75 2.84 20.21 13.89
N ALA A 76 3.00 20.18 15.21
CA ALA A 76 3.92 19.25 15.88
C ALA A 76 3.50 17.79 15.63
N PHE A 77 2.20 17.50 15.69
CA PHE A 77 1.65 16.17 15.40
C PHE A 77 1.91 15.74 13.96
N ILE A 78 1.62 16.62 12.98
CA ILE A 78 1.85 16.34 11.56
C ILE A 78 3.33 16.12 11.30
N LEU A 79 4.22 16.95 11.84
CA LEU A 79 5.67 16.75 11.72
C LEU A 79 6.10 15.41 12.29
N ALA A 80 5.60 15.03 13.47
CA ALA A 80 5.95 13.75 14.10
C ALA A 80 5.46 12.54 13.28
N VAL A 81 4.18 12.53 12.89
CA VAL A 81 3.59 11.38 12.19
C VAL A 81 4.05 11.29 10.75
N LEU A 82 4.10 12.40 10.01
CA LEU A 82 4.60 12.37 8.63
C LEU A 82 6.08 12.01 8.58
N SER A 83 6.89 12.37 9.58
CA SER A 83 8.29 11.91 9.61
C SER A 83 8.42 10.38 9.57
N ILE A 84 7.43 9.63 10.07
CA ILE A 84 7.39 8.16 9.95
C ILE A 84 7.27 7.73 8.48
N TYR A 85 6.47 8.43 7.67
CA TYR A 85 6.32 8.10 6.26
C TYR A 85 7.60 8.38 5.46
N TRP A 86 8.21 9.56 5.64
CA TRP A 86 9.44 9.92 4.95
C TRP A 86 10.64 9.09 5.44
N GLY A 87 10.65 8.69 6.72
CA GLY A 87 11.75 7.95 7.32
C GLY A 87 11.96 6.54 6.75
N VAL A 88 10.94 5.94 6.12
CA VAL A 88 11.06 4.61 5.48
C VAL A 88 12.13 4.64 4.39
N PHE A 89 12.14 5.72 3.60
CA PHE A 89 13.05 5.90 2.47
C PHE A 89 14.40 6.50 2.86
N PHE A 90 14.55 6.95 4.10
CA PHE A 90 15.74 7.69 4.50
C PHE A 90 16.98 6.81 4.36
N LYS A 91 17.86 7.15 3.40
CA LYS A 91 19.06 6.37 3.05
C LYS A 91 18.75 4.93 2.61
N VAL A 92 17.70 4.73 1.81
CA VAL A 92 17.35 3.40 1.27
C VAL A 92 18.50 2.79 0.44
N GLU A 93 19.26 3.62 -0.27
CA GLU A 93 20.42 3.23 -1.10
C GLU A 93 21.46 2.41 -0.31
N ASP A 94 21.70 2.75 0.96
CA ASP A 94 22.66 2.06 1.84
C ASP A 94 22.21 0.63 2.19
N ARG A 95 20.93 0.30 1.97
CA ARG A 95 20.30 -0.98 2.36
C ARG A 95 19.81 -1.81 1.17
N LEU A 96 20.05 -1.36 -0.07
CA LEU A 96 19.72 -2.13 -1.27
C LEU A 96 20.46 -3.48 -1.32
N THR A 97 21.55 -3.62 -0.57
CA THR A 97 22.29 -4.87 -0.36
C THR A 97 21.47 -5.96 0.34
N HIS A 98 20.36 -5.62 1.00
CA HIS A 98 19.43 -6.60 1.56
C HIS A 98 18.55 -7.27 0.50
N LEU A 99 18.36 -6.64 -0.67
CA LEU A 99 17.65 -7.24 -1.80
C LEU A 99 18.56 -8.28 -2.46
N SER A 100 18.37 -9.53 -2.08
CA SER A 100 19.23 -10.63 -2.52
C SER A 100 18.99 -11.03 -3.97
N VAL A 101 20.08 -11.15 -4.74
CA VAL A 101 20.06 -11.64 -6.12
C VAL A 101 21.00 -12.83 -6.23
N PHE A 102 20.48 -13.99 -6.65
CA PHE A 102 21.31 -15.17 -6.83
C PHE A 102 22.06 -15.13 -8.15
N VAL A 103 23.32 -15.55 -8.14
CA VAL A 103 24.11 -15.76 -9.35
C VAL A 103 24.55 -17.20 -9.36
N VAL A 104 24.02 -17.98 -10.31
CA VAL A 104 24.23 -19.43 -10.36
C VAL A 104 24.88 -19.79 -11.69
N ASP A 105 26.09 -20.33 -11.61
CA ASP A 105 26.92 -20.63 -12.77
C ASP A 105 26.89 -22.12 -13.12
N PHE A 106 26.06 -22.51 -14.10
CA PHE A 106 26.02 -23.88 -14.61
C PHE A 106 27.01 -24.12 -15.76
N ASP A 107 27.82 -23.12 -16.13
CA ASP A 107 28.77 -23.22 -17.23
C ASP A 107 29.95 -24.13 -16.88
N GLY A 108 30.28 -25.06 -17.77
CA GLY A 108 31.39 -26.01 -17.55
C GLY A 108 31.11 -27.13 -16.54
N ILE A 109 29.84 -27.40 -16.19
CA ILE A 109 29.45 -28.54 -15.35
C ILE A 109 28.93 -29.70 -16.19
N ALA A 110 29.37 -30.93 -15.87
CA ALA A 110 28.98 -32.18 -16.51
C ALA A 110 27.44 -32.38 -16.56
N PRO A 111 26.88 -33.05 -17.59
CA PRO A 111 27.52 -34.03 -18.48
C PRO A 111 28.26 -33.45 -19.71
N ASP A 112 28.12 -32.15 -19.98
CA ASP A 112 28.55 -31.56 -21.24
C ASP A 112 29.91 -30.83 -21.12
N ASP A 113 30.90 -31.55 -20.61
CA ASP A 113 32.29 -31.09 -20.62
C ASP A 113 32.81 -31.12 -22.07
N SER A 114 32.57 -30.02 -22.80
CA SER A 114 32.97 -29.87 -24.21
C SER A 114 34.49 -29.85 -24.43
N GLY A 115 35.29 -30.00 -23.37
CA GLY A 115 36.75 -29.94 -23.39
C GLY A 115 37.32 -28.52 -23.48
N ASN A 116 36.47 -27.49 -23.60
CA ASN A 116 36.87 -26.09 -23.56
C ASN A 116 36.79 -25.55 -22.12
N ALA A 117 37.79 -24.75 -21.72
CA ALA A 117 37.77 -24.10 -20.42
C ALA A 117 36.57 -23.15 -20.31
N PRO A 118 35.80 -23.18 -19.19
CA PRO A 118 34.67 -22.30 -18.99
C PRO A 118 35.13 -20.84 -19.00
N PHE A 119 34.38 -19.99 -19.70
CA PHE A 119 34.74 -18.59 -19.96
C PHE A 119 33.63 -17.63 -19.53
N VAL A 120 32.39 -17.88 -19.97
CA VAL A 120 31.24 -17.00 -19.70
C VAL A 120 30.91 -16.96 -18.21
N GLY A 121 30.74 -18.13 -17.58
CA GLY A 121 30.43 -18.25 -16.16
C GLY A 121 31.44 -17.56 -15.23
N PRO A 122 32.74 -17.89 -15.31
CA PRO A 122 33.79 -17.26 -14.51
C PRO A 122 33.91 -15.74 -14.73
N MET A 123 33.67 -15.25 -15.95
CA MET A 123 33.74 -13.83 -16.24
C MET A 123 32.59 -13.04 -15.59
N ILE A 124 31.37 -13.59 -15.64
CA ILE A 124 30.18 -12.97 -15.01
C ILE A 124 30.30 -13.00 -13.49
N THR A 125 30.70 -14.13 -12.91
CA THR A 125 30.89 -14.24 -11.45
C THR A 125 31.99 -13.31 -10.94
N ARG A 126 33.08 -13.15 -11.69
CA ARG A 126 34.13 -12.16 -11.39
C ARG A 126 33.59 -10.73 -11.45
N LEU A 127 32.84 -10.39 -12.49
CA LEU A 127 32.26 -9.05 -12.63
C LEU A 127 31.32 -8.71 -11.45
N VAL A 128 30.53 -9.67 -11.00
CA VAL A 128 29.68 -9.52 -9.81
C VAL A 128 30.53 -9.25 -8.57
N GLN A 129 31.62 -9.98 -8.39
CA GLN A 129 32.54 -9.76 -7.26
C GLN A 129 33.22 -8.39 -7.31
N GLU A 130 33.62 -7.92 -8.49
CA GLU A 130 34.17 -6.57 -8.70
C GLU A 130 33.12 -5.49 -8.40
N THR A 131 31.86 -5.72 -8.79
CA THR A 131 30.73 -4.82 -8.52
C THR A 131 30.48 -4.69 -7.02
N LEU A 132 30.47 -5.80 -6.28
CA LEU A 132 30.32 -5.81 -4.81
C LEU A 132 31.47 -5.07 -4.10
N ASN A 133 32.68 -5.12 -4.67
CA ASN A 133 33.87 -4.48 -4.11
C ASN A 133 34.04 -3.00 -4.52
N SER A 134 33.15 -2.46 -5.37
CA SER A 134 33.28 -1.11 -5.95
C SER A 134 33.01 0.03 -4.95
N GLY A 135 32.38 -0.27 -3.81
CA GLY A 135 31.98 0.73 -2.81
C GLY A 135 30.77 1.59 -3.22
N GLN A 136 30.12 1.27 -4.35
CA GLN A 136 28.86 1.90 -4.78
C GLN A 136 27.65 1.15 -4.21
N PRO A 137 26.48 1.80 -4.08
CA PRO A 137 25.23 1.11 -3.77
C PRO A 137 24.96 -0.02 -4.78
N THR A 138 24.82 -1.24 -4.28
CA THR A 138 24.60 -2.45 -5.09
C THR A 138 23.52 -3.31 -4.45
N LEU A 139 22.96 -4.22 -5.25
CA LEU A 139 22.09 -5.28 -4.74
C LEU A 139 22.89 -6.34 -4.00
N GLY A 140 22.22 -7.13 -3.18
CA GLY A 140 22.80 -8.24 -2.42
C GLY A 140 23.12 -9.45 -3.30
N TYR A 141 24.08 -9.32 -4.21
CA TYR A 141 24.47 -10.44 -5.07
C TYR A 141 25.12 -11.55 -4.24
N SER A 142 24.63 -12.79 -4.40
CA SER A 142 25.24 -13.97 -3.79
C SER A 142 25.46 -15.06 -4.83
N SER A 143 26.73 -15.47 -5.01
CA SER A 143 27.07 -16.60 -5.87
C SER A 143 26.71 -17.90 -5.15
N ARG A 144 25.89 -18.74 -5.80
CA ARG A 144 25.44 -20.02 -5.26
C ARG A 144 25.91 -21.16 -6.16
N PRO A 145 26.46 -22.25 -5.60
CA PRO A 145 26.89 -23.37 -6.42
C PRO A 145 25.67 -24.11 -7.00
N PRO A 146 25.72 -24.56 -8.28
CA PRO A 146 24.65 -25.34 -8.89
C PRO A 146 24.24 -26.61 -8.14
N SER A 147 25.16 -27.18 -7.36
CA SER A 147 24.90 -28.36 -6.52
C SER A 147 23.80 -28.11 -5.47
N GLU A 148 23.62 -26.87 -5.02
CA GLU A 148 22.52 -26.48 -4.12
C GLU A 148 21.14 -26.66 -4.78
N PHE A 149 21.09 -26.55 -6.11
CA PHE A 149 19.88 -26.69 -6.92
C PHE A 149 19.80 -28.05 -7.62
N GLY A 150 20.60 -29.04 -7.20
CA GLY A 150 20.65 -30.36 -7.84
C GLY A 150 21.07 -30.31 -9.31
N ASN A 151 21.85 -29.30 -9.71
CA ASN A 151 22.29 -29.04 -11.08
C ASN A 151 21.14 -28.83 -12.09
N ASP A 152 19.97 -28.37 -11.61
CA ASP A 152 18.81 -28.04 -12.45
C ASP A 152 18.50 -26.53 -12.41
N PRO A 153 18.63 -25.81 -13.54
CA PRO A 153 18.25 -24.39 -13.65
C PRO A 153 16.79 -24.10 -13.26
N LEU A 154 15.86 -25.06 -13.44
CA LEU A 154 14.46 -24.87 -13.03
C LEU A 154 14.29 -24.78 -11.51
N ARG A 155 15.17 -25.41 -10.74
CA ARG A 155 15.16 -25.27 -9.28
C ARG A 155 15.62 -23.88 -8.82
N VAL A 156 16.41 -23.18 -9.62
CA VAL A 156 16.71 -21.76 -9.35
C VAL A 156 15.46 -20.91 -9.53
N ARG A 157 14.63 -21.20 -10.54
CA ARG A 157 13.33 -20.52 -10.72
C ARG A 157 12.41 -20.77 -9.54
N GLN A 158 12.34 -22.02 -9.06
CA GLN A 158 11.59 -22.36 -7.86
C GLN A 158 12.08 -21.57 -6.64
N ALA A 159 13.40 -21.40 -6.47
CA ALA A 159 13.93 -20.62 -5.36
C ALA A 159 13.55 -19.14 -5.40
N VAL A 160 13.48 -18.54 -6.60
CA VAL A 160 12.95 -17.17 -6.78
C VAL A 160 11.45 -17.14 -6.47
N TYR A 161 10.70 -18.15 -6.89
CA TYR A 161 9.28 -18.28 -6.56
C TYR A 161 9.05 -18.35 -5.06
N ASP A 162 9.82 -19.16 -4.35
CA ASP A 162 9.75 -19.35 -2.89
C ASP A 162 10.29 -18.17 -2.07
N PHE A 163 10.54 -17.03 -2.70
CA PHE A 163 11.05 -15.80 -2.07
C PHE A 163 12.41 -15.96 -1.39
N ASN A 164 13.22 -16.96 -1.75
CA ASN A 164 14.59 -17.10 -1.25
C ASN A 164 15.54 -16.04 -1.84
N ALA A 165 15.17 -15.48 -3.00
CA ALA A 165 15.83 -14.34 -3.63
C ALA A 165 14.80 -13.44 -4.33
N TRP A 166 15.14 -12.16 -4.53
CA TRP A 166 14.33 -11.23 -5.32
C TRP A 166 14.45 -11.48 -6.83
N ALA A 167 15.64 -11.89 -7.27
CA ALA A 167 15.90 -12.28 -8.65
C ALA A 167 17.04 -13.30 -8.70
N ALA A 168 17.21 -13.96 -9.84
CA ALA A 168 18.36 -14.80 -10.11
C ALA A 168 18.92 -14.55 -11.51
N ILE A 169 20.25 -14.51 -11.59
CA ILE A 169 21.01 -14.56 -12.82
C ILE A 169 21.57 -15.98 -12.95
N VAL A 170 21.11 -16.70 -13.96
CA VAL A 170 21.56 -18.06 -14.25
C VAL A 170 22.42 -18.03 -15.50
N ILE A 171 23.67 -18.46 -15.38
CA ILE A 171 24.47 -18.80 -16.56
C ILE A 171 24.09 -20.21 -16.95
N ASN A 172 23.59 -20.39 -18.18
CA ASN A 172 23.04 -21.67 -18.60
C ASN A 172 24.15 -22.72 -18.77
N PRO A 173 23.82 -24.02 -18.62
CA PRO A 173 24.70 -25.09 -19.03
C PRO A 173 25.17 -24.88 -20.47
N ASN A 174 26.44 -25.16 -20.74
CA ASN A 174 27.05 -25.05 -22.07
C ASN A 174 27.09 -23.66 -22.68
N ALA A 175 26.89 -22.58 -21.92
CA ALA A 175 26.99 -21.22 -22.46
C ALA A 175 28.33 -20.99 -23.16
N THR A 176 29.44 -21.40 -22.54
CA THR A 176 30.77 -21.32 -23.16
C THR A 176 30.89 -22.29 -24.33
N ALA A 177 30.50 -23.56 -24.14
CA ALA A 177 30.62 -24.59 -25.19
C ALA A 177 29.87 -24.21 -26.47
N MET A 178 28.65 -23.70 -26.36
CA MET A 178 27.84 -23.24 -27.48
C MET A 178 28.52 -22.07 -28.18
N LEU A 179 29.09 -21.12 -27.44
CA LEU A 179 29.80 -19.97 -28.00
C LEU A 179 31.05 -20.40 -28.79
N TYR A 180 31.86 -21.32 -28.25
CA TYR A 180 33.00 -21.90 -28.97
C TYR A 180 32.55 -22.67 -30.21
N SER A 181 31.51 -23.50 -30.09
CA SER A 181 30.98 -24.27 -31.24
C SER A 181 30.47 -23.36 -32.35
N ALA A 182 29.84 -22.24 -32.00
CA ALA A 182 29.27 -21.31 -32.96
C ALA A 182 30.34 -20.71 -33.89
N ILE A 183 31.50 -20.34 -33.31
CA ILE A 183 32.65 -19.85 -34.08
C ILE A 183 33.38 -20.98 -34.80
N ALA A 184 33.53 -22.15 -34.16
CA ALA A 184 34.26 -23.27 -34.75
C ALA A 184 33.55 -23.86 -35.98
N THR A 185 32.21 -23.91 -35.99
CA THR A 185 31.43 -24.54 -37.07
C THR A 185 30.66 -23.55 -37.94
N GLY A 186 30.66 -22.25 -37.61
CA GLY A 186 29.83 -21.27 -38.31
C GLY A 186 28.32 -21.48 -38.10
N ASN A 187 27.90 -21.87 -36.89
CA ASN A 187 26.51 -22.16 -36.58
C ASN A 187 25.64 -20.88 -36.56
N MET A 188 24.95 -20.62 -37.68
CA MET A 188 24.04 -19.47 -37.81
C MET A 188 22.82 -19.53 -36.88
N SER A 189 22.49 -20.70 -36.32
CA SER A 189 21.38 -20.88 -35.37
C SER A 189 21.78 -20.56 -33.92
N TYR A 190 23.02 -20.15 -33.66
CA TYR A 190 23.43 -19.68 -32.34
C TYR A 190 22.63 -18.43 -31.93
N ASP A 191 21.96 -18.52 -30.78
CA ASP A 191 21.22 -17.43 -30.17
C ASP A 191 21.93 -16.97 -28.88
N PRO A 192 22.48 -15.74 -28.84
CA PRO A 192 23.07 -15.18 -27.63
C PRO A 192 22.13 -15.18 -26.41
N MET A 193 20.81 -15.03 -26.61
CA MET A 193 19.84 -15.01 -25.51
C MET A 193 19.77 -16.33 -24.74
N GLY A 194 20.23 -17.43 -25.34
CA GLY A 194 20.33 -18.74 -24.70
C GLY A 194 21.51 -18.88 -23.72
N ALA A 195 22.42 -17.90 -23.63
CA ALA A 195 23.61 -18.00 -22.77
C ALA A 195 23.28 -17.80 -21.28
N CYS A 196 22.45 -16.82 -20.95
CA CYS A 196 22.09 -16.48 -19.58
C CYS A 196 20.58 -16.27 -19.42
N GLN A 197 20.09 -16.35 -18.17
CA GLN A 197 18.71 -16.08 -17.81
C GLN A 197 18.66 -15.06 -16.66
N LEU A 198 17.74 -14.10 -16.75
CA LEU A 198 17.29 -13.28 -15.63
C LEU A 198 15.92 -13.78 -15.19
N ILE A 199 15.80 -14.26 -13.96
CA ILE A 199 14.56 -14.78 -13.39
C ILE A 199 14.10 -13.83 -12.28
N TYR A 200 12.82 -13.45 -12.30
CA TYR A 200 12.27 -12.50 -11.32
C TYR A 200 10.74 -12.58 -11.22
N GLN A 201 10.16 -11.81 -10.31
CA GLN A 201 8.72 -11.64 -10.13
C GLN A 201 8.43 -10.17 -9.83
N ASP A 202 7.92 -9.42 -10.80
CA ASP A 202 7.57 -8.01 -10.57
C ASP A 202 6.28 -7.86 -9.74
N SER A 203 5.38 -8.84 -9.74
CA SER A 203 4.17 -8.80 -8.91
C SER A 203 4.42 -8.99 -7.41
N ARG A 204 5.62 -9.42 -6.99
CA ARG A 204 6.02 -9.47 -5.58
C ARG A 204 5.98 -8.06 -4.96
N ASP A 205 6.63 -7.12 -5.62
CA ASP A 205 6.56 -5.69 -5.34
C ASP A 205 7.00 -4.93 -6.60
N GLU A 206 6.02 -4.36 -7.29
CA GLU A 206 6.23 -3.68 -8.54
C GLU A 206 7.07 -2.40 -8.37
N THR A 207 6.92 -1.72 -7.23
CA THR A 207 7.65 -0.47 -6.96
C THR A 207 9.13 -0.78 -6.75
N ASN A 208 9.44 -1.77 -5.90
CA ASN A 208 10.83 -2.16 -5.67
C ASN A 208 11.52 -2.69 -6.92
N TRP A 209 10.79 -3.47 -7.72
CA TRP A 209 11.33 -4.00 -8.96
C TRP A 209 11.72 -2.87 -9.92
N PHE A 210 10.80 -1.97 -10.25
CA PHE A 210 11.03 -0.93 -11.26
C PHE A 210 11.93 0.20 -10.77
N ASP A 211 11.83 0.61 -9.50
CA ASP A 211 12.57 1.78 -8.98
C ASP A 211 13.99 1.42 -8.50
N PHE A 212 14.21 0.19 -8.01
CA PHE A 212 15.50 -0.19 -7.40
C PHE A 212 16.20 -1.37 -8.09
N ILE A 213 15.52 -2.49 -8.29
CA ILE A 213 16.18 -3.73 -8.73
C ILE A 213 16.52 -3.69 -10.22
N LEU A 214 15.55 -3.40 -11.08
CA LEU A 214 15.69 -3.44 -12.53
C LEU A 214 16.80 -2.49 -13.05
N PRO A 215 16.93 -1.22 -12.58
CA PRO A 215 17.99 -0.34 -13.07
C PRO A 215 19.41 -0.85 -12.73
N LEU A 216 19.58 -1.42 -11.53
CA LEU A 216 20.86 -1.95 -11.06
C LEU A 216 21.24 -3.25 -11.79
N ILE A 217 20.29 -4.19 -11.94
CA ILE A 217 20.50 -5.42 -12.71
C ILE A 217 20.75 -5.11 -14.18
N SER A 218 19.99 -4.20 -14.80
CA SER A 218 20.17 -3.82 -16.21
C SER A 218 21.55 -3.21 -16.47
N THR A 219 22.12 -2.52 -15.48
CA THR A 219 23.48 -1.99 -15.57
C THR A 219 24.52 -3.10 -15.50
N LEU A 220 24.36 -4.05 -14.57
CA LEU A 220 25.22 -5.24 -14.49
C LEU A 220 25.15 -6.08 -15.77
N ILE A 221 23.95 -6.34 -16.31
CA ILE A 221 23.76 -7.11 -17.55
C ILE A 221 24.47 -6.45 -18.73
N ARG A 222 24.29 -5.13 -18.93
CA ARG A 222 24.99 -4.40 -20.01
C ARG A 222 26.51 -4.46 -19.84
N GLN A 223 27.00 -4.35 -18.61
CA GLN A 223 28.43 -4.46 -18.33
C GLN A 223 28.94 -5.89 -18.56
N ALA A 224 28.16 -6.91 -18.21
CA ALA A 224 28.47 -8.31 -18.46
C ALA A 224 28.59 -8.60 -19.96
N GLN A 225 27.59 -8.19 -20.76
CA GLN A 225 27.62 -8.34 -22.21
C GLN A 225 28.81 -7.62 -22.85
N SER A 226 29.08 -6.38 -22.42
CA SER A 226 30.22 -5.61 -22.94
C SER A 226 31.56 -6.26 -22.58
N THR A 227 31.73 -6.73 -21.34
CA THR A 227 33.00 -7.29 -20.87
C THR A 227 33.26 -8.66 -21.48
N VAL A 228 32.26 -9.56 -21.44
CA VAL A 228 32.34 -10.88 -22.05
C VAL A 228 32.55 -10.77 -23.56
N GLY A 229 31.77 -9.93 -24.25
CA GLY A 229 31.90 -9.73 -25.70
C GLY A 229 33.27 -9.17 -26.10
N THR A 230 33.82 -8.22 -25.34
CA THR A 230 35.15 -7.65 -25.63
C THR A 230 36.27 -8.67 -25.43
N GLU A 231 36.29 -9.39 -24.32
CA GLU A 231 37.33 -10.39 -24.06
C GLU A 231 37.19 -11.61 -24.98
N TRP A 232 35.96 -12.03 -25.29
CA TRP A 232 35.68 -13.07 -26.25
C TRP A 232 36.19 -12.69 -27.64
N ALA A 233 35.83 -11.51 -28.14
CA ALA A 233 36.27 -11.03 -29.44
C ALA A 233 37.81 -10.96 -29.52
N ARG A 234 38.49 -10.48 -28.47
CA ARG A 234 39.96 -10.49 -28.43
C ARG A 234 40.54 -11.90 -28.51
N MET A 235 39.98 -12.85 -27.76
CA MET A 235 40.45 -14.24 -27.74
C MET A 235 40.25 -14.91 -29.11
N VAL A 236 39.07 -14.73 -29.70
CA VAL A 236 38.72 -15.29 -31.02
C VAL A 236 39.57 -14.66 -32.13
N LEU A 237 39.73 -13.33 -32.15
CA LEU A 237 40.55 -12.64 -33.15
C LEU A 237 42.04 -13.01 -33.04
N ARG A 238 42.55 -13.26 -31.83
CA ARG A 238 43.94 -13.75 -31.66
C ARG A 238 44.14 -15.13 -32.27
N ASN A 239 43.10 -15.96 -32.27
CA ASN A 239 43.12 -17.31 -32.84
C ASN A 239 42.66 -17.35 -34.31
N ALA A 240 42.27 -16.21 -34.90
CA ALA A 240 41.77 -16.08 -36.28
C ALA A 240 42.86 -16.18 -37.36
N SER A 241 43.82 -17.09 -37.19
CA SER A 241 44.91 -17.31 -38.15
C SER A 241 44.48 -18.23 -39.30
N ASP A 242 43.45 -19.04 -39.08
CA ASP A 242 42.92 -19.98 -40.06
C ASP A 242 41.81 -19.32 -40.91
N PRO A 243 41.94 -19.32 -42.26
CA PRO A 243 40.91 -18.83 -43.17
C PRO A 243 39.51 -19.43 -42.92
N THR A 244 39.43 -20.68 -42.46
CA THR A 244 38.14 -21.33 -42.17
C THR A 244 37.45 -20.71 -40.96
N THR A 245 38.20 -20.41 -39.90
CA THR A 245 37.66 -19.78 -38.69
C THR A 245 37.22 -18.34 -39.00
N LEU A 246 37.98 -17.62 -39.84
CA LEU A 246 37.59 -16.28 -40.28
C LEU A 246 36.28 -16.29 -41.10
N ALA A 247 36.10 -17.29 -41.97
CA ALA A 247 34.84 -17.46 -42.71
C ALA A 247 33.66 -17.78 -41.77
N ASN A 248 33.88 -18.64 -40.78
CA ASN A 248 32.85 -18.99 -39.79
C ASN A 248 32.46 -17.79 -38.91
N MET A 249 33.42 -16.95 -38.52
CA MET A 249 33.15 -15.70 -37.81
C MET A 249 32.27 -14.74 -38.62
N GLN A 250 32.52 -14.64 -39.93
CA GLN A 250 31.69 -13.82 -40.82
C GLN A 250 30.27 -14.38 -40.94
N ALA A 251 30.10 -15.70 -40.87
CA ALA A 251 28.79 -16.34 -40.90
C ALA A 251 27.98 -16.18 -39.61
N VAL A 252 28.64 -15.95 -38.47
CA VAL A 252 27.99 -15.88 -37.14
C VAL A 252 28.39 -14.60 -36.38
N PRO A 253 28.04 -13.41 -36.90
CA PRO A 253 28.42 -12.15 -36.27
C PRO A 253 27.84 -11.99 -34.86
N GLN A 254 26.68 -12.58 -34.57
CA GLN A 254 26.03 -12.54 -33.26
C GLN A 254 26.81 -13.27 -32.16
N ALA A 255 27.63 -14.27 -32.54
CA ALA A 255 28.53 -14.94 -31.60
C ALA A 255 29.78 -14.09 -31.27
N LEU A 256 30.04 -13.00 -31.99
CA LEU A 256 31.10 -12.04 -31.66
C LEU A 256 30.56 -10.85 -30.87
N ASN A 257 29.43 -10.28 -31.29
CA ASN A 257 28.78 -9.16 -30.62
C ASN A 257 27.25 -9.33 -30.71
N PRO A 258 26.53 -9.46 -29.58
CA PRO A 258 26.96 -9.28 -28.19
C PRO A 258 27.69 -10.49 -27.57
N ALA A 259 27.91 -11.57 -28.33
CA ALA A 259 28.40 -12.88 -27.86
C ALA A 259 27.44 -13.60 -26.91
N ILE A 260 27.00 -12.93 -25.84
CA ILE A 260 26.04 -13.44 -24.86
C ILE A 260 24.84 -12.51 -24.69
N GLY A 261 23.76 -13.09 -24.21
CA GLY A 261 22.47 -12.45 -23.97
C GLY A 261 21.79 -13.03 -22.75
N PHE A 262 20.79 -12.31 -22.25
CA PHE A 262 20.02 -12.68 -21.07
C PHE A 262 18.55 -12.80 -21.45
N SER A 263 18.03 -14.02 -21.40
CA SER A 263 16.58 -14.25 -21.52
C SER A 263 15.89 -13.87 -20.22
N GLU A 264 14.82 -13.09 -20.30
CA GLU A 264 14.05 -12.64 -19.14
C GLU A 264 12.88 -13.59 -18.87
N TYR A 265 12.80 -14.10 -17.64
CA TYR A 265 11.75 -14.99 -17.16
C TYR A 265 11.08 -14.36 -15.94
N ASN A 266 10.06 -13.54 -16.20
CA ASN A 266 9.16 -13.06 -15.16
C ASN A 266 8.17 -14.18 -14.78
N LEU A 267 8.39 -14.84 -13.65
CA LEU A 267 7.57 -15.98 -13.24
C LEU A 267 6.12 -15.56 -12.96
N ARG A 268 5.92 -14.34 -12.43
CA ARG A 268 4.62 -13.80 -12.06
C ARG A 268 4.54 -12.32 -12.48
N PRO A 269 4.11 -12.04 -13.73
CA PRO A 269 3.94 -10.69 -14.22
C PRO A 269 2.83 -9.91 -13.52
N PHE A 270 3.09 -8.66 -13.19
CA PHE A 270 2.11 -7.73 -12.65
C PHE A 270 1.19 -7.21 -13.77
N PHE A 271 0.15 -7.98 -14.08
CA PHE A 271 -0.84 -7.63 -15.09
C PHE A 271 -2.17 -8.32 -14.78
N PRO A 272 -3.35 -7.66 -14.92
CA PRO A 272 -3.56 -6.32 -15.48
C PRO A 272 -3.28 -5.19 -14.49
N TYR A 273 -2.91 -4.01 -15.01
CA TYR A 273 -2.64 -2.81 -14.20
C TYR A 273 -3.89 -2.27 -13.45
N THR A 274 -5.10 -2.72 -13.83
CA THR A 274 -6.31 -2.45 -13.04
C THR A 274 -6.28 -3.11 -11.66
N GLY A 275 -5.36 -4.06 -11.43
CA GLY A 275 -5.08 -4.67 -10.13
C GLY A 275 -4.34 -3.77 -9.13
N ILE A 276 -3.71 -2.67 -9.56
CA ILE A 276 -2.95 -1.76 -8.68
C ILE A 276 -3.75 -1.35 -7.44
N PRO A 277 -5.00 -0.85 -7.55
CA PRO A 277 -5.76 -0.44 -6.37
C PRO A 277 -6.10 -1.59 -5.43
N ALA A 278 -6.13 -2.84 -5.91
CA ALA A 278 -6.47 -4.02 -5.11
C ALA A 278 -5.31 -4.49 -4.21
N VAL A 279 -4.07 -4.11 -4.51
CA VAL A 279 -2.87 -4.57 -3.77
C VAL A 279 -2.01 -3.44 -3.20
N SER A 280 -2.32 -2.18 -3.51
CA SER A 280 -1.52 -1.03 -3.09
C SER A 280 -2.37 0.02 -2.36
N ILE A 281 -2.26 1.29 -2.73
CA ILE A 281 -2.89 2.48 -2.13
C ILE A 281 -4.41 2.32 -1.98
N GLY A 282 -5.07 1.59 -2.87
CA GLY A 282 -6.51 1.36 -2.75
C GLY A 282 -6.91 0.60 -1.47
N LEU A 283 -6.01 -0.14 -0.83
CA LEU A 283 -6.24 -0.78 0.47
C LEU A 283 -6.31 0.23 1.63
N ILE A 284 -5.87 1.48 1.44
CA ILE A 284 -6.13 2.56 2.42
C ILE A 284 -7.65 2.79 2.55
N TYR A 285 -8.41 2.65 1.46
CA TYR A 285 -9.86 2.80 1.51
C TYR A 285 -10.52 1.79 2.45
N LEU A 286 -9.92 0.61 2.62
CA LEU A 286 -10.40 -0.38 3.59
C LEU A 286 -10.36 0.18 5.02
N ILE A 287 -9.28 0.87 5.41
CA ILE A 287 -9.16 1.56 6.70
C ILE A 287 -10.18 2.70 6.80
N ILE A 288 -10.25 3.55 5.76
CA ILE A 288 -11.10 4.75 5.74
C ILE A 288 -12.59 4.38 5.85
N ILE A 289 -13.06 3.42 5.05
CA ILE A 289 -14.44 2.94 5.07
C ILE A 289 -14.76 2.36 6.45
N SER A 290 -13.87 1.54 6.99
CA SER A 290 -14.06 0.94 8.32
C SER A 290 -14.12 1.99 9.42
N PHE A 291 -13.29 3.03 9.36
CA PHE A 291 -13.31 4.15 10.29
C PHE A 291 -14.61 4.96 10.22
N PHE A 292 -15.03 5.37 9.02
CA PHE A 292 -16.23 6.19 8.88
C PHE A 292 -17.51 5.43 9.18
N SER A 293 -17.51 4.10 9.04
CA SER A 293 -18.66 3.26 9.40
C SER A 293 -19.13 3.51 10.84
N PHE A 294 -18.21 3.68 11.80
CA PHE A 294 -18.54 3.96 13.19
C PHE A 294 -19.36 5.24 13.32
N SER A 295 -18.94 6.33 12.67
CA SER A 295 -19.64 7.61 12.69
C SER A 295 -21.02 7.53 12.04
N PHE A 296 -21.18 6.75 10.97
CA PHE A 296 -22.47 6.54 10.31
C PHE A 296 -23.45 5.69 11.14
N TYR A 297 -22.95 4.69 11.86
CA TYR A 297 -23.79 3.81 12.68
C TYR A 297 -24.04 4.35 14.10
N LEU A 298 -23.24 5.30 14.60
CA LEU A 298 -23.40 5.87 15.93
C LEU A 298 -24.82 6.42 16.21
N PRO A 299 -25.46 7.20 15.33
CA PRO A 299 -26.83 7.67 15.55
C PRO A 299 -27.84 6.52 15.69
N ILE A 300 -27.64 5.42 14.96
CA ILE A 300 -28.51 4.23 15.01
C ILE A 300 -28.34 3.55 16.38
N HIS A 301 -27.11 3.37 16.85
CA HIS A 301 -26.86 2.81 18.18
C HIS A 301 -27.40 3.69 19.31
N MET A 302 -27.38 5.02 19.14
CA MET A 302 -27.89 5.97 20.13
C MET A 302 -29.41 5.93 20.29
N GLN A 303 -30.15 5.43 19.29
CA GLN A 303 -31.61 5.25 19.43
C GLN A 303 -31.94 4.32 20.60
N PHE A 304 -31.19 3.22 20.78
CA PHE A 304 -31.40 2.27 21.88
C PHE A 304 -31.13 2.84 23.29
N ILE A 305 -30.46 4.00 23.38
CA ILE A 305 -30.13 4.67 24.64
C ILE A 305 -31.09 5.83 24.92
N ASN A 306 -31.48 6.56 23.88
CA ASN A 306 -32.34 7.74 23.99
C ASN A 306 -33.81 7.32 24.20
N PRO A 307 -34.46 7.72 25.31
CA PRO A 307 -35.83 7.31 25.61
C PRO A 307 -36.87 8.10 24.79
N LYS A 308 -36.83 7.97 23.46
CA LYS A 308 -37.84 8.51 22.55
C LYS A 308 -38.86 7.41 22.22
N GLY A 309 -39.79 7.16 23.14
CA GLY A 309 -40.91 6.24 22.92
C GLY A 309 -40.63 4.75 23.20
N HIS A 310 -39.45 4.40 23.71
CA HIS A 310 -39.13 3.05 24.20
C HIS A 310 -38.19 3.11 25.43
N PRO A 311 -38.18 2.09 26.32
CA PRO A 311 -37.21 2.01 27.40
C PRO A 311 -35.78 1.80 26.85
N PRO A 312 -34.74 2.26 27.56
CA PRO A 312 -33.36 2.08 27.13
C PRO A 312 -32.93 0.60 27.22
N LEU A 313 -32.12 0.16 26.25
CA LEU A 313 -31.62 -1.21 26.16
C LEU A 313 -30.64 -1.52 27.31
N LYS A 314 -30.63 -2.77 27.81
CA LYS A 314 -29.66 -3.21 28.80
C LYS A 314 -28.24 -3.07 28.24
N PHE A 315 -27.32 -2.52 29.04
CA PHE A 315 -25.96 -2.22 28.60
C PHE A 315 -25.19 -3.43 28.03
N ARG A 316 -25.35 -4.63 28.62
CA ARG A 316 -24.71 -5.85 28.08
C ARG A 316 -25.24 -6.22 26.70
N GLN A 317 -26.55 -6.08 26.48
CA GLN A 317 -27.18 -6.33 25.19
C GLN A 317 -26.81 -5.26 24.16
N LEU A 318 -26.60 -4.02 24.61
CA LEU A 318 -26.10 -2.94 23.75
C LEU A 318 -24.67 -3.22 23.24
N ILE A 319 -23.77 -3.73 24.09
CA ILE A 319 -22.42 -4.11 23.67
C ILE A 319 -22.47 -5.22 22.62
N ILE A 320 -23.24 -6.28 22.88
CA ILE A 320 -23.41 -7.41 21.95
C ILE A 320 -24.01 -6.91 20.63
N TRP A 321 -25.05 -6.09 20.68
CA TRP A 321 -25.67 -5.48 19.50
C TRP A 321 -24.67 -4.69 18.68
N ARG A 322 -23.89 -3.80 19.32
CA ARG A 322 -22.89 -2.99 18.61
C ARG A 322 -21.84 -3.86 17.93
N TRP A 323 -21.29 -4.85 18.65
CA TRP A 323 -20.29 -5.75 18.08
C TRP A 323 -20.85 -6.56 16.89
N ILE A 324 -22.03 -7.17 17.02
CA ILE A 324 -22.68 -7.92 15.94
C ILE A 324 -22.96 -7.00 14.75
N ALA A 325 -23.48 -5.79 14.99
CA ALA A 325 -23.78 -4.83 13.95
C ALA A 325 -22.52 -4.38 13.20
N THR A 326 -21.43 -4.06 13.91
CA THR A 326 -20.15 -3.68 13.29
C THR A 326 -19.58 -4.81 12.44
N VAL A 327 -19.50 -6.04 12.98
CA VAL A 327 -18.96 -7.19 12.23
C VAL A 327 -19.84 -7.50 11.00
N SER A 328 -21.16 -7.43 11.14
CA SER A 328 -22.09 -7.64 10.00
C SER A 328 -21.95 -6.55 8.94
N ALA A 329 -21.76 -5.29 9.36
CA ALA A 329 -21.50 -4.18 8.45
C ALA A 329 -20.17 -4.38 7.70
N TYR A 330 -19.09 -4.78 8.39
CA TYR A 330 -17.80 -5.08 7.75
C TYR A 330 -17.90 -6.23 6.75
N PHE A 331 -18.70 -7.26 7.03
CA PHE A 331 -18.94 -8.34 6.08
C PHE A 331 -19.58 -7.82 4.77
N MET A 332 -20.56 -6.93 4.85
CA MET A 332 -21.21 -6.35 3.67
C MET A 332 -20.37 -5.28 2.96
N LEU A 333 -19.69 -4.42 3.71
CA LEU A 333 -18.84 -3.37 3.17
C LEU A 333 -17.59 -3.95 2.48
N SER A 334 -16.98 -4.99 3.05
CA SER A 334 -15.87 -5.71 2.41
C SER A 334 -16.31 -6.43 1.14
N LEU A 335 -17.55 -6.94 1.08
CA LEU A 335 -18.10 -7.51 -0.14
C LEU A 335 -18.25 -6.45 -1.22
N ALA A 336 -18.88 -5.31 -0.89
CA ALA A 336 -19.04 -4.19 -1.81
C ALA A 336 -17.69 -3.68 -2.31
N TYR A 337 -16.69 -3.56 -1.42
CA TYR A 337 -15.32 -3.20 -1.77
C TYR A 337 -14.68 -4.22 -2.74
N SER A 338 -14.78 -5.51 -2.43
CA SER A 338 -14.20 -6.58 -3.26
C SER A 338 -14.89 -6.71 -4.63
N LEU A 339 -16.19 -6.41 -4.71
CA LEU A 339 -16.95 -6.38 -5.96
C LEU A 339 -16.46 -5.29 -6.92
N VAL A 340 -15.82 -4.22 -6.44
CA VAL A 340 -15.22 -3.20 -7.32
C VAL A 340 -14.11 -3.85 -8.16
N SER A 341 -13.20 -4.58 -7.54
CA SER A 341 -12.13 -5.32 -8.23
C SER A 341 -12.71 -6.29 -9.28
N LEU A 342 -13.80 -6.98 -8.94
CA LEU A 342 -14.49 -7.88 -9.87
C LEU A 342 -15.16 -7.12 -11.03
N ALA A 343 -15.79 -5.97 -10.75
CA ALA A 343 -16.46 -5.14 -11.75
C ALA A 343 -15.48 -4.53 -12.78
N PHE A 344 -14.26 -4.24 -12.35
CA PHE A 344 -13.15 -3.80 -13.21
C PHE A 344 -12.38 -4.96 -13.87
N GLN A 345 -13.01 -6.15 -13.94
CA GLN A 345 -12.57 -7.30 -14.73
C GLN A 345 -11.19 -7.85 -14.34
N ILE A 346 -10.80 -7.72 -13.06
CA ILE A 346 -9.67 -8.49 -12.53
C ILE A 346 -10.04 -9.97 -12.58
N ASN A 347 -9.12 -10.83 -13.02
CA ASN A 347 -9.38 -12.25 -13.10
C ASN A 347 -9.36 -12.87 -11.70
N PHE A 348 -10.48 -13.52 -11.33
CA PHE A 348 -10.64 -14.24 -10.07
C PHE A 348 -11.04 -15.72 -10.27
N SER A 349 -11.07 -16.24 -11.51
CA SER A 349 -11.63 -17.57 -11.75
C SER A 349 -11.02 -18.37 -12.88
N HIS A 350 -10.47 -17.70 -13.90
CA HIS A 350 -9.85 -18.37 -15.04
C HIS A 350 -8.41 -18.74 -14.69
N LEU A 351 -8.07 -20.03 -14.82
CA LEU A 351 -6.69 -20.46 -14.67
C LEU A 351 -5.94 -20.28 -15.99
N SER A 352 -4.67 -19.87 -15.89
CA SER A 352 -3.74 -19.92 -17.00
C SER A 352 -3.45 -21.39 -17.38
N PRO A 353 -3.14 -21.68 -18.65
CA PRO A 353 -2.75 -23.04 -19.08
C PRO A 353 -1.45 -23.50 -18.38
N ILE A 354 -0.62 -22.54 -17.98
CA ILE A 354 0.60 -22.75 -17.22
C ILE A 354 0.25 -22.66 -15.73
N THR A 355 0.38 -23.77 -15.02
CA THR A 355 0.11 -23.88 -13.57
C THR A 355 1.37 -24.14 -12.75
N SER A 356 2.52 -24.32 -13.40
CA SER A 356 3.79 -24.53 -12.72
C SER A 356 4.33 -23.23 -12.11
N GLU A 357 4.82 -23.32 -10.89
CA GLU A 357 5.44 -22.23 -10.12
C GLU A 357 6.75 -21.74 -10.77
N ALA A 358 7.51 -22.67 -11.38
CA ALA A 358 8.79 -22.40 -12.02
C ALA A 358 8.67 -21.95 -13.49
N GLN A 359 7.46 -21.86 -14.05
CA GLN A 359 7.22 -21.42 -15.41
C GLN A 359 6.67 -19.99 -15.46
N VAL A 360 6.98 -19.28 -16.55
CA VAL A 360 6.49 -17.93 -16.79
C VAL A 360 4.99 -17.96 -17.05
N THR A 361 4.24 -17.14 -16.31
CA THR A 361 2.82 -16.94 -16.57
C THR A 361 2.62 -16.18 -17.87
N ASP A 362 1.73 -16.68 -18.72
CA ASP A 362 1.33 -16.01 -19.96
C ASP A 362 0.29 -14.93 -19.68
N ILE A 363 0.69 -13.66 -19.88
CA ILE A 363 -0.14 -12.48 -19.68
C ILE A 363 -1.37 -12.44 -20.60
N ALA A 364 -1.38 -13.19 -21.71
CA ALA A 364 -2.54 -13.27 -22.60
C ALA A 364 -3.79 -13.83 -21.92
N TYR A 365 -3.61 -14.57 -20.82
CA TYR A 365 -4.70 -15.14 -20.01
C TYR A 365 -5.03 -14.30 -18.76
N GLY A 366 -4.44 -13.11 -18.61
CA GLY A 366 -4.63 -12.23 -17.46
C GLY A 366 -3.72 -12.55 -16.27
N ASN A 367 -4.09 -12.10 -15.08
CA ASN A 367 -3.35 -12.43 -13.85
C ASN A 367 -3.52 -13.92 -13.49
N PRO A 368 -2.46 -14.57 -12.95
CA PRO A 368 -2.56 -15.92 -12.42
C PRO A 368 -3.35 -15.90 -11.10
N VAL A 369 -4.21 -16.89 -10.87
CA VAL A 369 -5.07 -16.96 -9.68
C VAL A 369 -4.66 -18.12 -8.77
N ALA A 370 -4.42 -17.84 -7.49
CA ALA A 370 -3.90 -18.85 -6.56
C ALA A 370 -4.92 -19.97 -6.21
N TYR A 371 -6.22 -19.66 -6.21
CA TYR A 371 -7.27 -20.56 -5.71
C TYR A 371 -8.32 -20.90 -6.77
N GLY A 372 -8.00 -20.73 -8.05
CA GLY A 372 -8.94 -20.96 -9.15
C GLY A 372 -10.25 -20.20 -8.96
N ARG A 373 -11.39 -20.90 -8.97
CA ARG A 373 -12.72 -20.29 -8.79
C ARG A 373 -13.00 -19.77 -7.38
N ALA A 374 -12.24 -20.21 -6.38
CA ALA A 374 -12.41 -19.76 -4.99
C ALA A 374 -11.66 -18.45 -4.70
N THR A 375 -10.83 -17.96 -5.64
CA THR A 375 -9.97 -16.78 -5.44
C THR A 375 -10.76 -15.54 -5.02
N PHE A 376 -11.93 -15.28 -5.62
CA PHE A 376 -12.79 -14.16 -5.19
C PHE A 376 -13.27 -14.30 -3.74
N LEU A 377 -13.66 -15.51 -3.33
CA LEU A 377 -14.13 -15.77 -1.96
C LEU A 377 -13.00 -15.54 -0.95
N VAL A 378 -11.80 -16.03 -1.24
CA VAL A 378 -10.62 -15.85 -0.38
C VAL A 378 -10.24 -14.36 -0.32
N TYR A 379 -10.23 -13.65 -1.44
CA TYR A 379 -9.97 -12.20 -1.50
C TYR A 379 -11.00 -11.40 -0.70
N TRP A 380 -12.29 -11.73 -0.81
CA TRP A 380 -13.32 -11.09 -0.01
C TRP A 380 -13.14 -11.38 1.49
N MET A 381 -12.87 -12.62 1.87
CA MET A 381 -12.62 -12.97 3.28
C MET A 381 -11.37 -12.26 3.82
N LEU A 382 -10.31 -12.10 3.02
CA LEU A 382 -9.15 -11.31 3.38
C LEU A 382 -9.53 -9.86 3.70
N ASN A 383 -10.29 -9.22 2.80
CA ASN A 383 -10.76 -7.85 3.01
C ASN A 383 -11.67 -7.75 4.24
N PHE A 384 -12.51 -8.75 4.50
CA PHE A 384 -13.36 -8.82 5.68
C PHE A 384 -12.55 -8.87 6.99
N PHE A 385 -11.60 -9.80 7.10
CA PHE A 385 -10.73 -9.88 8.29
C PHE A 385 -9.80 -8.67 8.41
N GLY A 386 -9.35 -8.10 7.29
CA GLY A 386 -8.66 -6.83 7.24
C GLY A 386 -9.50 -5.70 7.86
N MET A 387 -10.78 -5.58 7.48
CA MET A 387 -11.69 -4.56 8.03
C MET A 387 -11.95 -4.78 9.52
N ILE A 388 -12.07 -6.04 9.97
CA ILE A 388 -12.18 -6.36 11.40
C ILE A 388 -10.93 -5.90 12.16
N ALA A 389 -9.74 -6.24 11.68
CA ALA A 389 -8.47 -5.93 12.35
C ALA A 389 -8.21 -4.41 12.42
N LEU A 390 -8.38 -3.71 11.29
CA LEU A 390 -8.12 -2.27 11.17
C LEU A 390 -9.27 -1.43 11.74
N GLY A 391 -10.50 -1.81 11.45
CA GLY A 391 -11.72 -1.08 11.78
C GLY A 391 -12.09 -1.14 13.25
N MET A 392 -12.06 -2.33 13.87
CA MET A 392 -12.38 -2.42 15.30
C MET A 392 -11.33 -1.74 16.17
N ALA A 393 -10.06 -1.69 15.74
CA ALA A 393 -9.04 -0.88 16.41
C ALA A 393 -9.44 0.61 16.41
N CYS A 394 -9.87 1.13 15.26
CA CYS A 394 -10.40 2.49 15.13
C CYS A 394 -11.63 2.73 16.01
N GLU A 395 -12.61 1.81 16.02
CA GLU A 395 -13.82 1.96 16.85
C GLU A 395 -13.49 1.91 18.36
N ASN A 396 -12.57 1.04 18.77
CA ASN A 396 -12.09 0.96 20.14
C ASN A 396 -11.45 2.29 20.58
N VAL A 397 -10.55 2.84 19.77
CA VAL A 397 -9.88 4.12 20.09
C VAL A 397 -10.85 5.30 20.01
N ALA A 398 -11.80 5.28 19.07
CA ALA A 398 -12.86 6.28 18.97
C ALA A 398 -13.67 6.39 20.28
N MET A 399 -14.01 5.25 20.89
CA MET A 399 -14.71 5.22 22.18
C MET A 399 -13.84 5.75 23.34
N LEU A 400 -12.53 5.51 23.31
CA LEU A 400 -11.59 5.95 24.35
C LEU A 400 -11.26 7.44 24.24
N VAL A 401 -10.92 7.92 23.06
CA VAL A 401 -10.41 9.28 22.83
C VAL A 401 -11.55 10.26 22.51
N GLY A 402 -12.48 9.86 21.65
CA GLY A 402 -13.59 10.69 21.19
C GLY A 402 -13.22 11.86 20.27
N ALA A 403 -14.17 12.74 20.00
CA ALA A 403 -14.02 13.81 19.01
C ALA A 403 -13.45 15.09 19.66
N PRO A 404 -12.57 15.85 18.97
CA PRO A 404 -12.12 15.71 17.57
C PRO A 404 -10.86 14.84 17.37
N TRP A 405 -10.21 14.43 18.46
CA TRP A 405 -8.89 13.78 18.47
C TRP A 405 -8.85 12.39 17.81
N MET A 406 -10.01 11.74 17.66
CA MET A 406 -10.16 10.54 16.83
C MET A 406 -9.63 10.74 15.39
N GLY A 407 -9.67 11.96 14.85
CA GLY A 407 -9.05 12.27 13.55
C GLY A 407 -7.53 12.16 13.56
N CYS A 408 -6.87 12.54 14.67
CA CYS A 408 -5.43 12.36 14.83
C CYS A 408 -5.09 10.86 14.89
N TRP A 409 -5.89 10.04 15.59
CA TRP A 409 -5.72 8.58 15.58
C TRP A 409 -5.80 8.01 14.16
N LEU A 410 -6.80 8.41 13.36
CA LEU A 410 -6.92 7.93 11.98
C LEU A 410 -5.65 8.22 11.17
N ILE A 411 -5.12 9.45 11.25
CA ILE A 411 -3.91 9.84 10.52
C ILE A 411 -2.72 8.98 10.96
N PHE A 412 -2.50 8.84 12.27
CA PHE A 412 -1.45 7.99 12.82
C PHE A 412 -1.59 6.53 12.38
N TRP A 413 -2.80 5.98 12.47
CA TRP A 413 -3.10 4.59 12.16
C TRP A 413 -2.88 4.30 10.67
N VAL A 414 -3.34 5.18 9.78
CA VAL A 414 -3.10 5.06 8.34
C VAL A 414 -1.62 5.16 8.02
N ILE A 415 -0.92 6.19 8.50
CA ILE A 415 0.48 6.43 8.15
C ILE A 415 1.38 5.27 8.61
N THR A 416 1.25 4.83 9.86
CA THR A 416 2.09 3.73 10.38
C THR A 416 1.86 2.40 9.67
N ASN A 417 0.61 2.09 9.29
CA ASN A 417 0.27 0.90 8.50
C ASN A 417 0.81 1.02 7.07
N VAL A 418 0.55 2.13 6.39
CA VAL A 418 0.97 2.35 4.99
C VAL A 418 2.49 2.29 4.84
N SER A 419 3.23 2.92 5.77
CA SER A 419 4.70 2.93 5.77
C SER A 419 5.35 1.55 5.75
N THR A 420 4.65 0.51 6.20
CA THR A 420 5.19 -0.85 6.33
C THR A 420 4.46 -1.88 5.47
N ALA A 421 3.36 -1.49 4.84
CA ALA A 421 2.57 -2.38 3.98
C ALA A 421 2.89 -2.19 2.50
N PHE A 422 3.14 -0.96 2.04
CA PHE A 422 3.44 -0.67 0.62
C PHE A 422 4.92 -0.58 0.32
N TYR A 423 5.76 -0.52 1.36
CA TYR A 423 7.19 -0.46 1.22
C TYR A 423 7.80 -1.65 1.94
N ASP A 424 8.81 -2.22 1.30
CA ASP A 424 9.46 -3.41 1.80
C ASP A 424 10.26 -3.12 3.08
N VAL A 425 9.92 -3.90 4.11
CA VAL A 425 10.52 -3.82 5.43
C VAL A 425 11.99 -4.29 5.39
N GLU A 426 12.38 -5.11 4.40
CA GLU A 426 13.77 -5.59 4.24
C GLU A 426 14.76 -4.44 3.99
N ILE A 427 14.35 -3.41 3.23
CA ILE A 427 15.16 -2.23 2.91
C ILE A 427 14.82 -1.00 3.77
N ALA A 428 13.82 -1.11 4.64
CA ALA A 428 13.49 -0.07 5.62
C ALA A 428 14.47 -0.10 6.82
N PRO A 429 14.66 1.03 7.52
CA PRO A 429 15.40 1.03 8.79
C PRO A 429 14.79 0.04 9.80
N GLY A 430 15.61 -0.54 10.68
CA GLY A 430 15.19 -1.52 11.69
C GLY A 430 13.98 -1.09 12.54
N PHE A 431 13.79 0.22 12.73
CA PHE A 431 12.60 0.79 13.39
C PHE A 431 11.27 0.29 12.78
N TYR A 432 11.19 0.12 11.46
CA TYR A 432 9.97 -0.24 10.73
C TYR A 432 9.57 -1.72 10.84
N HIS A 433 10.34 -2.54 11.56
CA HIS A 433 9.99 -3.95 11.80
C HIS A 433 8.71 -4.10 12.65
N TYR A 434 8.20 -3.02 13.27
CA TYR A 434 6.85 -3.02 13.84
C TYR A 434 5.77 -3.34 12.78
N GLY A 435 6.07 -3.17 11.50
CA GLY A 435 5.21 -3.50 10.37
C GLY A 435 4.73 -4.95 10.37
N TYR A 436 5.58 -5.88 10.82
CA TYR A 436 5.21 -7.29 10.98
C TYR A 436 4.17 -7.53 12.09
N ALA A 437 3.88 -6.54 12.93
CA ALA A 437 2.73 -6.63 13.82
C ALA A 437 1.48 -6.01 13.18
N TRP A 438 1.61 -5.14 12.18
CA TRP A 438 0.51 -4.31 11.69
C TRP A 438 -0.35 -5.03 10.67
N PRO A 439 -1.69 -4.91 10.75
CA PRO A 439 -2.59 -5.71 9.94
C PRO A 439 -2.53 -5.37 8.44
N LEU A 440 -2.27 -4.12 8.05
CA LEU A 440 -2.27 -3.76 6.62
C LEU A 440 -1.16 -4.46 5.83
N HIS A 441 0.00 -4.72 6.44
CA HIS A 441 1.10 -5.45 5.83
C HIS A 441 0.62 -6.83 5.34
N TYR A 442 -0.09 -7.56 6.18
CA TYR A 442 -0.66 -8.87 5.85
C TYR A 442 -1.81 -8.81 4.84
N VAL A 443 -2.62 -7.75 4.85
CA VAL A 443 -3.65 -7.56 3.80
C VAL A 443 -2.99 -7.36 2.44
N VAL A 444 -1.89 -6.60 2.38
CA VAL A 444 -1.17 -6.33 1.13
C VAL A 444 -0.48 -7.59 0.61
N GLU A 445 0.33 -8.27 1.44
CA GLU A 445 1.02 -9.50 1.04
C GLU A 445 0.03 -10.57 0.58
N ALA A 446 -1.04 -10.81 1.34
CA ALA A 446 -2.06 -11.78 0.96
C ALA A 446 -2.83 -11.38 -0.31
N SER A 447 -3.11 -10.09 -0.52
CA SER A 447 -3.80 -9.64 -1.74
C SER A 447 -2.95 -9.91 -2.98
N ARG A 448 -1.64 -9.65 -2.90
CA ARG A 448 -0.69 -9.99 -3.99
C ARG A 448 -0.61 -11.51 -4.21
N GLN A 449 -0.52 -12.28 -3.14
CA GLN A 449 -0.51 -13.75 -3.18
C GLN A 449 -1.76 -14.31 -3.88
N ILE A 450 -2.95 -13.85 -3.49
CA ILE A 450 -4.23 -14.32 -4.02
C ILE A 450 -4.37 -13.95 -5.52
N LEU A 451 -4.01 -12.72 -5.87
CA LEU A 451 -4.23 -12.15 -7.21
C LEU A 451 -3.14 -12.49 -8.23
N PHE A 452 -1.94 -12.84 -7.80
CA PHE A 452 -0.80 -13.11 -8.67
C PHE A 452 -0.12 -14.44 -8.39
N ASP A 453 -0.74 -15.34 -7.62
CA ASP A 453 -0.23 -16.69 -7.36
C ASP A 453 1.25 -16.71 -6.92
N LEU A 454 1.59 -15.83 -5.99
CA LEU A 454 2.91 -15.79 -5.37
C LEU A 454 3.03 -16.87 -4.28
N HIS A 455 4.25 -17.08 -3.79
CA HIS A 455 4.52 -18.04 -2.73
C HIS A 455 3.61 -17.85 -1.52
N SER A 456 2.95 -18.93 -1.12
CA SER A 456 1.84 -18.86 -0.18
C SER A 456 2.31 -18.70 1.26
N ARG A 457 1.94 -17.56 1.86
CA ARG A 457 2.03 -17.30 3.31
C ARG A 457 0.65 -17.05 3.93
N ILE A 458 -0.41 -17.43 3.22
CA ILE A 458 -1.79 -17.05 3.52
C ILE A 458 -2.24 -17.43 4.95
N GLY A 459 -1.72 -18.53 5.49
CA GLY A 459 -2.00 -18.95 6.86
C GLY A 459 -1.46 -17.98 7.92
N LEU A 460 -0.28 -17.41 7.69
CA LEU A 460 0.30 -16.37 8.54
C LEU A 460 -0.52 -15.08 8.42
N ASP A 461 -0.86 -14.69 7.19
CA ASP A 461 -1.58 -13.46 6.92
C ASP A 461 -2.95 -13.43 7.60
N PHE A 462 -3.77 -14.46 7.37
CA PHE A 462 -5.06 -14.59 8.07
C PHE A 462 -4.87 -14.77 9.58
N GLY A 463 -3.84 -15.49 10.02
CA GLY A 463 -3.54 -15.71 11.43
C GLY A 463 -3.37 -14.39 12.20
N VAL A 464 -2.59 -13.46 11.67
CA VAL A 464 -2.35 -12.15 12.31
C VAL A 464 -3.60 -11.27 12.26
N LEU A 465 -4.34 -11.26 11.14
CA LEU A 465 -5.59 -10.49 11.04
C LEU A 465 -6.66 -10.99 12.02
N ILE A 466 -6.80 -12.31 12.16
CA ILE A 466 -7.72 -12.92 13.13
C ILE A 466 -7.27 -12.62 14.56
N ALA A 467 -5.96 -12.67 14.85
CA ALA A 467 -5.42 -12.32 16.15
C ALA A 467 -5.76 -10.88 16.54
N TRP A 468 -5.58 -9.92 15.62
CA TRP A 468 -6.02 -8.53 15.82
C TRP A 468 -7.53 -8.41 16.04
N GLY A 469 -8.33 -9.13 15.25
CA GLY A 469 -9.77 -9.18 15.42
C GLY A 469 -10.18 -9.71 16.79
N ALA A 470 -9.52 -10.75 17.29
CA ALA A 470 -9.75 -11.32 18.61
C ALA A 470 -9.38 -10.33 19.73
N VAL A 471 -8.19 -9.73 19.67
CA VAL A 471 -7.73 -8.71 20.65
C VAL A 471 -8.70 -7.53 20.69
N ASN A 472 -9.08 -7.00 19.53
CA ASN A 472 -10.03 -5.88 19.44
C ASN A 472 -11.41 -6.26 19.97
N THR A 473 -11.88 -7.49 19.72
CA THR A 473 -13.15 -8.00 20.25
C THR A 473 -13.13 -8.11 21.77
N VAL A 474 -12.03 -8.61 22.34
CA VAL A 474 -11.86 -8.70 23.81
C VAL A 474 -11.82 -7.31 24.44
N PHE A 475 -11.22 -6.33 23.77
CA PHE A 475 -11.11 -4.96 24.27
C PHE A 475 -12.39 -4.13 24.10
N PHE A 476 -13.25 -4.49 23.16
CA PHE A 476 -14.46 -3.76 22.80
C PHE A 476 -15.43 -3.49 23.98
N PRO A 477 -15.77 -4.49 24.85
CA PRO A 477 -16.61 -4.25 26.02
C PRO A 477 -15.99 -3.26 27.01
N PHE A 478 -14.67 -3.28 27.17
CA PHE A 478 -13.95 -2.34 28.03
C PHE A 478 -14.05 -0.91 27.49
N CYS A 479 -13.84 -0.72 26.19
CA CYS A 479 -14.00 0.58 25.53
C CYS A 479 -15.44 1.12 25.65
N CYS A 480 -16.45 0.26 25.45
CA CYS A 480 -17.86 0.63 25.64
C CYS A 480 -18.14 1.07 27.08
N TRP A 481 -17.58 0.37 28.07
CA TRP A 481 -17.73 0.71 29.47
C TRP A 481 -17.07 2.06 29.79
N PHE A 482 -15.87 2.30 29.28
CA PHE A 482 -15.15 3.55 29.46
C PHE A 482 -15.87 4.74 28.81
N GLN A 483 -16.41 4.57 27.60
CA GLN A 483 -17.24 5.58 26.94
C GLN A 483 -18.45 5.95 27.80
N ARG A 484 -19.15 4.95 28.34
CA ARG A 484 -20.29 5.18 29.24
C ARG A 484 -19.88 5.91 30.52
N TRP A 485 -18.72 5.58 31.09
CA TRP A 485 -18.17 6.26 32.25
C TRP A 485 -17.89 7.75 31.96
N LYS A 486 -17.27 8.06 30.82
CA LYS A 486 -17.03 9.46 30.38
C LYS A 486 -18.34 10.23 30.26
N THR A 487 -19.33 9.66 29.58
CA THR A 487 -20.64 10.31 29.39
C THR A 487 -21.33 10.59 30.72
N LYS A 488 -21.28 9.65 31.69
CA LYS A 488 -21.89 9.84 33.00
C LYS A 488 -21.21 10.93 33.85
N ARG A 489 -19.92 11.15 33.66
CA ARG A 489 -19.14 12.14 34.42
C ARG A 489 -19.02 13.50 33.74
N GLY A 490 -19.63 13.69 32.56
CA GLY A 490 -19.55 14.94 31.82
C GLY A 490 -18.12 15.30 31.42
N VAL A 491 -17.25 14.31 31.20
CA VAL A 491 -15.87 14.56 30.77
C VAL A 491 -15.92 15.04 29.31
N HIS A 492 -15.65 16.32 29.10
CA HIS A 492 -15.58 16.93 27.77
C HIS A 492 -14.16 16.80 27.20
N GLU A 493 -14.05 16.28 25.98
CA GLU A 493 -12.78 15.96 25.29
C GLU A 493 -12.13 17.20 24.64
N TYR A 494 -12.85 18.32 24.66
CA TYR A 494 -12.43 19.61 24.13
C TYR A 494 -12.56 20.68 25.20
N TRP A 495 -11.74 21.74 25.10
CA TRP A 495 -11.78 22.84 26.05
C TRP A 495 -13.20 23.40 26.13
N PRO A 496 -13.83 23.41 27.33
CA PRO A 496 -15.12 24.05 27.48
C PRO A 496 -15.03 25.49 26.94
N MET A 497 -16.09 25.89 26.25
CA MET A 497 -16.19 27.22 25.63
C MET A 497 -16.63 28.29 26.63
N ASP A 498 -16.74 27.91 27.90
CA ASP A 498 -17.20 28.75 29.01
C ASP A 498 -16.09 29.64 29.58
#